data_AF-A0A2V5VYZ7-F1
#
_entry.id   AF-A0A2V5VYZ7-F1
#
_cell.length_a   1.000
_cell.length_b   1.000
_cell.length_c   1.000
_cell.angle_alpha   90.00
_cell.angle_beta   90.00
_cell.angle_gamma   90.00
#
_symmetry.space_group_name_H-M   'P 1'
#
loop_
_entity.id
_entity.type
_entity.pdbx_description
1 polymer ?
#
loop_
_entity_poly.entity_id
_entity_poly.type
_entity_poly.pdbx_seq_one_letter_code
_entity_poly.pdbx_strand_id
1 'polypeptide(L)'
;MQELASRYKLGIKVDQVQLKNVNPPREVQAYFNEVNKAQQDRENAINIANRDYNEAVPRARGLADQMIRGAEGYRFKRVNEAEGDIASFNFMLGQYIKAPEITRTRLYLETMGDVLPAMGPKIIIDESMKQLLPILPLSLKPETAR
;
A
#
# COMPACT_ATOMS: atom_id res chain seq x y z
N MET A 1 54.95 24.10 -42.83
CA MET A 1 55.10 22.62 -42.86
C MET A 1 55.02 22.05 -44.27
N GLN A 2 53.98 22.37 -45.05
CA GLN A 2 53.87 21.93 -46.46
C GLN A 2 55.08 22.35 -47.32
N GLU A 3 55.57 23.59 -47.17
CA GLU A 3 56.74 24.11 -47.90
C GLU A 3 58.03 23.32 -47.62
N LEU A 4 58.24 22.88 -46.39
CA LEU A 4 59.38 22.03 -46.00
C LEU A 4 59.25 20.62 -46.61
N ALA A 5 58.05 20.02 -46.56
CA ALA A 5 57.82 18.69 -47.14
C ALA A 5 58.00 18.68 -48.67
N SER A 6 57.58 19.75 -49.36
CA SER A 6 57.82 19.93 -50.80
C SER A 6 59.30 20.15 -51.12
N ARG A 7 60.05 20.89 -50.28
CA ARG A 7 61.48 21.13 -50.47
C ARG A 7 62.33 19.85 -50.32
N TYR A 8 61.95 18.94 -49.43
CA TYR A 8 62.60 17.63 -49.25
C TYR A 8 62.09 16.54 -50.21
N LYS A 9 61.22 16.86 -51.19
CA LYS A 9 60.63 15.91 -52.15
C LYS A 9 60.04 14.64 -51.50
N LEU A 10 59.45 14.77 -50.32
CA LEU A 10 58.96 13.63 -49.54
C LEU A 10 57.70 12.96 -50.14
N GLY A 11 57.10 13.52 -51.19
CA GLY A 11 55.93 12.94 -51.88
C GLY A 11 54.63 12.96 -51.06
N ILE A 12 54.65 13.52 -49.84
CA ILE A 12 53.51 13.56 -48.92
C ILE A 12 52.82 14.93 -49.02
N LYS A 13 51.50 14.91 -49.20
CA LYS A 13 50.64 16.10 -49.21
C LYS A 13 50.02 16.28 -47.81
N VAL A 14 50.29 17.41 -47.16
CA VAL A 14 49.72 17.74 -45.86
C VAL A 14 48.35 18.40 -46.10
N ASP A 15 47.28 17.62 -46.02
CA ASP A 15 45.92 18.12 -46.26
C ASP A 15 45.34 18.88 -45.05
N GLN A 16 45.72 18.53 -43.81
CA GLN A 16 45.27 19.25 -42.61
C GLN A 16 46.27 19.17 -41.46
N VAL A 17 46.61 20.32 -40.88
CA VAL A 17 47.39 20.42 -39.63
C VAL A 17 46.40 20.55 -38.47
N GLN A 18 46.19 19.47 -37.72
CA GLN A 18 45.41 19.53 -36.48
C GLN A 18 46.34 19.92 -35.32
N LEU A 19 46.14 21.12 -34.78
CA LEU A 19 46.78 21.55 -33.53
C LEU A 19 46.32 20.60 -32.40
N LYS A 20 47.20 19.70 -31.97
CA LYS A 20 46.97 18.89 -30.77
C LYS A 20 47.07 19.81 -29.55
N ASN A 21 45.91 20.07 -28.95
CA ASN A 21 45.69 20.72 -27.66
C ASN A 21 45.93 22.23 -27.61
N VAL A 22 44.82 22.96 -27.60
CA VAL A 22 44.73 24.34 -27.16
C VAL A 22 44.49 24.32 -25.64
N ASN A 23 45.54 24.09 -24.85
CA ASN A 23 45.44 24.24 -23.40
C ASN A 23 45.48 25.75 -23.05
N PRO A 24 44.51 26.27 -22.29
CA PRO A 24 44.48 27.69 -21.92
C PRO A 24 45.70 28.07 -21.07
N PRO A 25 46.19 29.32 -21.16
CA PRO A 25 47.29 29.82 -20.33
C PRO A 25 47.01 29.64 -18.83
N ARG A 26 48.04 29.39 -18.02
CA ARG A 26 47.92 29.12 -16.57
C ARG A 26 47.14 30.21 -15.81
N GLU A 27 47.19 31.45 -16.29
CA GLU A 27 46.54 32.62 -15.65
C GLU A 27 45.01 32.61 -15.75
N VAL A 28 44.42 32.00 -16.79
CA VAL A 28 42.97 32.00 -17.04
C VAL A 28 42.29 30.65 -16.78
N GLN A 29 43.06 29.58 -16.56
CA GLN A 29 42.51 28.25 -16.25
C GLN A 29 41.62 28.24 -15.00
N ALA A 30 41.96 29.01 -13.97
CA ALA A 30 41.16 29.07 -12.74
C ALA A 30 39.74 29.61 -13.00
N TYR A 31 39.63 30.73 -13.71
CA TYR A 31 38.34 31.34 -14.07
C TYR A 31 37.50 30.46 -15.00
N PHE A 32 38.13 29.80 -15.98
CA PHE A 32 37.43 28.84 -16.84
C PHE A 32 36.90 27.62 -16.05
N ASN A 33 37.69 27.11 -15.10
CA ASN A 33 37.25 26.03 -14.22
C ASN A 33 36.10 26.46 -13.31
N GLU A 34 36.11 27.69 -12.80
CA GLU A 34 35.01 28.24 -11.99
C GLU A 34 33.71 28.38 -12.79
N VAL A 35 33.77 28.87 -14.04
CA VAL A 35 32.57 28.99 -14.88
C VAL A 35 31.98 27.60 -15.18
N ASN A 36 32.82 26.62 -15.50
CA ASN A 36 32.37 25.24 -15.71
C ASN A 36 31.77 24.63 -14.43
N LYS A 37 32.38 24.89 -13.27
CA LYS A 37 31.87 24.43 -11.98
C LYS A 37 30.51 25.07 -11.67
N ALA A 38 30.37 26.37 -11.87
CA ALA A 38 29.10 27.07 -11.67
C ALA A 38 28.00 26.57 -12.62
N GLN A 39 28.34 26.23 -13.87
CA GLN A 39 27.40 25.60 -14.80
C GLN A 39 26.99 24.19 -14.34
N GLN A 40 27.94 23.36 -13.89
CA GLN A 40 27.63 22.04 -13.33
C GLN A 40 26.77 22.14 -12.08
N ASP A 41 27.08 23.06 -11.17
CA ASP A 41 26.31 23.29 -9.94
C ASP A 41 24.87 23.73 -10.27
N ARG A 42 24.70 24.61 -11.27
CA ARG A 42 23.37 25.00 -11.76
C ARG A 42 22.61 23.81 -12.34
N GLU A 43 23.24 23.02 -13.20
CA GLU A 43 22.61 21.85 -13.82
C GLU A 43 22.22 20.81 -12.76
N ASN A 44 23.07 20.60 -11.76
CA ASN A 44 22.80 19.74 -10.61
C ASN A 44 21.62 20.25 -9.79
N ALA A 45 21.56 21.55 -9.49
CA ALA A 45 20.44 22.14 -8.75
C ALA A 45 19.11 21.99 -9.51
N ILE A 46 19.11 22.20 -10.83
CA ILE A 46 17.92 21.98 -11.68
C ILE A 46 17.51 20.50 -11.67
N ASN A 47 18.47 19.58 -11.80
CA ASN A 47 18.19 18.15 -11.78
C ASN A 47 17.60 17.68 -10.44
N ILE A 48 18.10 18.19 -9.32
CA ILE A 48 17.56 17.90 -7.99
C ILE A 48 16.13 18.44 -7.88
N ALA A 49 15.90 19.70 -8.25
CA ALA A 49 14.56 20.29 -8.18
C ALA A 49 13.54 19.54 -9.05
N ASN A 50 13.95 19.13 -10.26
CA ASN A 50 13.12 18.32 -11.15
C ASN A 50 12.84 16.94 -10.57
N ARG A 51 13.84 16.30 -9.94
CA ARG A 51 13.66 15.02 -9.26
C ARG A 51 12.65 15.14 -8.13
N ASP A 52 12.81 16.14 -7.26
CA ASP A 52 11.93 16.37 -6.11
C ASP A 52 10.50 16.64 -6.56
N TYR A 53 10.32 17.44 -7.62
CA TYR A 53 9.01 17.69 -8.22
C TYR A 53 8.39 16.40 -8.79
N ASN A 54 9.18 15.63 -9.56
CA ASN A 54 8.75 14.39 -10.19
C ASN A 54 8.50 13.27 -9.16
N GLU A 55 9.00 13.39 -7.94
CA GLU A 55 8.72 12.46 -6.85
C GLU A 55 7.49 12.90 -6.04
N ALA A 56 7.45 14.18 -5.63
CA ALA A 56 6.44 14.70 -4.72
C ALA A 56 5.05 14.79 -5.38
N VAL A 57 4.98 15.32 -6.60
CA VAL A 57 3.67 15.56 -7.27
C VAL A 57 2.97 14.25 -7.62
N PRO A 58 3.60 13.26 -8.26
CA PRO A 58 2.95 11.99 -8.56
C PRO A 58 2.59 11.21 -7.30
N ARG A 59 3.43 11.27 -6.26
CA ARG A 59 3.12 10.63 -4.96
C ARG A 59 1.88 11.24 -4.31
N ALA A 60 1.80 12.56 -4.25
CA ALA A 60 0.64 13.25 -3.69
C ALA A 60 -0.64 12.93 -4.47
N ARG A 61 -0.57 12.91 -5.81
CA ARG A 61 -1.70 12.49 -6.66
C ARG A 61 -2.11 11.04 -6.40
N GLY A 62 -1.15 10.13 -6.33
CA GLY A 62 -1.41 8.72 -6.03
C GLY A 62 -2.09 8.51 -4.67
N LEU A 63 -1.66 9.24 -3.64
CA LEU A 63 -2.29 9.21 -2.32
C LEU A 63 -3.72 9.77 -2.34
N ALA A 64 -3.95 10.86 -3.07
CA ALA A 64 -5.29 11.42 -3.24
C ALA A 64 -6.23 10.44 -3.96
N ASP A 65 -5.77 9.85 -5.06
CA ASP A 65 -6.54 8.85 -5.82
C ASP A 65 -6.82 7.59 -4.98
N GLN A 66 -5.84 7.14 -4.20
CA GLN A 66 -6.02 6.01 -3.28
C GLN A 66 -7.08 6.33 -2.22
N MET A 67 -7.07 7.53 -1.65
CA MET A 67 -8.07 7.97 -0.67
C MET A 67 -9.47 8.04 -1.28
N ILE A 68 -9.61 8.61 -2.48
CA ILE A 68 -10.89 8.70 -3.20
C ILE A 68 -11.43 7.29 -3.49
N ARG A 69 -10.62 6.41 -4.07
CA ARG A 69 -11.03 5.02 -4.37
C ARG A 69 -11.38 4.25 -3.10
N GLY A 70 -10.65 4.47 -2.01
CA GLY A 70 -10.97 3.88 -0.71
C GLY A 70 -12.32 4.34 -0.18
N ALA A 71 -12.63 5.63 -0.29
CA ALA A 71 -13.91 6.19 0.11
C ALA A 71 -15.07 5.70 -0.79
N GLU A 72 -14.87 5.62 -2.10
CA GLU A 72 -15.83 5.04 -3.04
C GLU A 72 -16.10 3.58 -2.72
N GLY A 73 -15.06 2.78 -2.50
CA GLY A 73 -15.16 1.38 -2.11
C GLY A 73 -15.95 1.20 -0.80
N TYR A 74 -15.67 2.03 0.21
CA TYR A 74 -16.42 2.03 1.46
C TYR A 74 -17.90 2.38 1.23
N ARG A 75 -18.19 3.42 0.43
CA ARG A 75 -19.56 3.80 0.07
C ARG A 75 -20.30 2.65 -0.60
N PHE A 76 -19.71 2.01 -1.60
CA PHE A 76 -20.30 0.87 -2.29
C PHE A 76 -20.54 -0.31 -1.33
N LYS A 77 -19.56 -0.64 -0.49
CA LYS A 77 -19.71 -1.67 0.54
C LYS A 77 -20.91 -1.37 1.44
N ARG A 78 -21.01 -0.16 1.98
CA ARG A 78 -22.08 0.24 2.90
C ARG A 78 -23.48 0.18 2.27
N VAL A 79 -23.59 0.58 1.00
CA VAL A 79 -24.86 0.50 0.25
C VAL A 79 -25.24 -0.95 0.02
N ASN A 80 -24.31 -1.78 -0.46
CA ASN A 80 -24.58 -3.20 -0.73
C ASN A 80 -24.91 -3.99 0.55
N GLU A 81 -24.22 -3.70 1.65
CA GLU A 81 -24.54 -4.28 2.97
C GLU A 81 -25.97 -3.90 3.38
N ALA A 82 -26.33 -2.62 3.29
CA ALA A 82 -27.68 -2.17 3.62
C ALA A 82 -28.76 -2.80 2.72
N GLU A 83 -28.52 -2.90 1.41
CA GLU A 83 -29.44 -3.57 0.48
C GLU A 83 -29.57 -5.07 0.78
N GLY A 84 -28.47 -5.74 1.11
CA GLY A 84 -28.45 -7.14 1.52
C GLY A 84 -29.19 -7.38 2.83
N ASP A 85 -29.02 -6.50 3.81
CA ASP A 85 -29.73 -6.54 5.09
C ASP A 85 -31.23 -6.36 4.90
N ILE A 86 -31.64 -5.39 4.07
CA ILE A 86 -33.05 -5.15 3.73
C ILE A 86 -33.65 -6.37 3.02
N ALA A 87 -32.93 -6.96 2.06
CA ALA A 87 -33.39 -8.15 1.34
C ALA A 87 -33.57 -9.34 2.29
N SER A 88 -32.59 -9.59 3.15
CA SER A 88 -32.62 -10.63 4.18
C SER A 88 -33.80 -10.43 5.14
N PHE A 89 -34.00 -9.19 5.60
CA PHE A 89 -35.10 -8.84 6.49
C PHE A 89 -36.46 -9.05 5.82
N ASN A 90 -36.66 -8.55 4.60
CA ASN A 90 -37.91 -8.70 3.87
C ASN A 90 -38.25 -10.18 3.59
N PHE A 91 -37.24 -10.99 3.28
CA PHE A 91 -37.42 -12.43 3.14
C PHE A 91 -37.90 -13.06 4.44
N MET A 92 -37.26 -12.76 5.57
CA MET A 92 -37.67 -13.26 6.88
C MET A 92 -39.07 -12.79 7.26
N LEU A 93 -39.39 -11.51 7.04
CA LEU A 93 -40.70 -10.93 7.30
C LEU A 93 -41.79 -11.65 6.48
N GLY A 94 -41.51 -11.96 5.22
CA GLY A 94 -42.42 -12.73 4.37
C GLY A 94 -42.72 -14.13 4.91
N GLN A 95 -41.74 -14.80 5.52
CA GLN A 95 -41.95 -16.10 6.18
C GLN A 95 -42.69 -15.95 7.51
N TYR A 96 -42.35 -14.92 8.28
CA TYR A 96 -42.97 -14.62 9.57
C TYR A 96 -44.46 -14.34 9.42
N ILE A 97 -44.87 -13.55 8.42
CA ILE A 97 -46.29 -13.25 8.14
C ILE A 97 -47.06 -14.54 7.81
N LYS A 98 -46.43 -15.50 7.12
CA LYS A 98 -47.06 -16.79 6.77
C LYS A 98 -47.22 -17.71 7.98
N ALA A 99 -46.22 -17.78 8.85
CA ALA A 99 -46.19 -18.68 10.00
C ALA A 99 -45.39 -18.09 11.18
N PRO A 100 -46.01 -17.23 12.02
CA PRO A 100 -45.29 -16.48 13.04
C PRO A 100 -44.74 -17.38 14.16
N GLU A 101 -45.53 -18.32 14.67
CA GLU A 101 -45.14 -19.20 15.80
C GLU A 101 -43.95 -20.11 15.44
N ILE A 102 -43.95 -20.69 14.24
CA ILE A 102 -42.88 -21.57 13.77
C ILE A 102 -41.60 -20.75 13.52
N THR A 103 -41.74 -19.55 12.93
CA THR A 103 -40.60 -18.69 12.62
C THR A 103 -39.91 -18.18 13.90
N ARG A 104 -40.68 -17.76 14.91
CA ARG A 104 -40.14 -17.37 16.22
C ARG A 104 -39.39 -18.51 16.91
N THR A 105 -40.01 -19.70 16.92
CA THR A 105 -39.42 -20.87 17.57
C THR A 105 -38.12 -21.28 16.88
N ARG A 106 -38.08 -21.27 15.54
CA ARG A 106 -36.85 -21.53 14.78
C ARG A 106 -35.75 -20.53 15.14
N LEU A 107 -36.05 -19.23 15.07
CA LEU A 107 -35.06 -18.19 15.35
C LEU A 107 -34.49 -18.31 16.77
N TYR A 108 -35.34 -18.61 17.75
CA TYR A 108 -34.92 -18.86 19.12
C TYR A 108 -33.97 -20.06 19.23
N LEU A 109 -34.32 -21.19 18.60
CA LEU A 109 -33.50 -22.40 18.64
C LEU A 109 -32.17 -22.23 17.89
N GLU A 110 -32.14 -21.54 16.75
CA GLU A 110 -30.90 -21.19 16.03
C GLU A 110 -30.01 -20.29 16.89
N THR A 111 -30.56 -19.21 17.44
CA THR A 111 -29.81 -18.28 18.28
C THR A 111 -29.25 -18.99 19.52
N MET A 112 -30.03 -19.88 20.15
CA MET A 112 -29.56 -20.68 21.27
C MET A 112 -28.49 -21.69 20.83
N GLY A 113 -28.61 -22.26 19.63
CA GLY A 113 -27.58 -23.11 19.04
C GLY A 113 -26.23 -22.40 18.88
N ASP A 114 -26.23 -21.12 18.52
CA ASP A 114 -25.02 -20.32 18.36
C ASP A 114 -24.45 -19.81 19.69
N VAL A 115 -25.33 -19.43 20.62
CA VAL A 115 -24.93 -18.83 21.91
C VAL A 115 -24.48 -19.88 22.93
N LEU A 116 -25.16 -21.02 23.02
CA LEU A 116 -24.88 -22.04 24.05
C LEU A 116 -23.43 -22.58 24.01
N PRO A 117 -22.80 -22.83 22.84
CA PRO A 117 -21.39 -23.24 22.78
C PRO A 117 -20.43 -22.19 23.32
N ALA A 118 -20.75 -20.90 23.16
CA ALA A 118 -19.91 -19.79 23.62
C ALA A 118 -19.95 -19.57 25.15
N MET A 119 -20.99 -20.09 25.83
CA MET A 119 -21.17 -19.93 27.28
C MET A 119 -20.29 -20.85 28.14
N GLY A 120 -19.58 -21.81 27.53
CA GLY A 120 -18.77 -22.79 28.24
C GLY A 120 -19.59 -23.91 28.90
N PRO A 121 -18.94 -24.86 29.58
CA PRO A 121 -19.60 -26.03 30.15
C PRO A 121 -20.57 -25.63 31.26
N LYS A 122 -21.86 -25.81 31.00
CA LYS A 122 -22.95 -25.61 31.96
C LYS A 122 -23.32 -26.94 32.59
N ILE A 123 -23.19 -27.04 33.91
CA ILE A 123 -23.61 -28.22 34.68
C ILE A 123 -25.03 -27.95 35.17
N ILE A 124 -26.00 -28.68 34.63
CA ILE A 124 -27.41 -28.59 35.03
C ILE A 124 -27.67 -29.76 35.99
N ILE A 125 -27.99 -29.45 37.24
CA ILE A 125 -28.29 -30.45 38.27
C ILE A 125 -29.79 -30.39 38.54
N ASP A 126 -30.46 -31.53 38.45
CA ASP A 126 -31.87 -31.68 38.78
C ASP A 126 -32.09 -31.54 40.31
N GLU A 127 -33.19 -30.92 40.73
CA GLU A 127 -33.50 -30.63 42.13
C GLU A 127 -33.70 -31.91 42.96
N SER A 128 -33.99 -33.03 42.28
CA SER A 128 -34.05 -34.37 42.85
C SER A 128 -32.69 -34.91 43.33
N MET A 129 -31.58 -34.36 42.83
CA MET A 129 -30.20 -34.82 43.09
C MET A 129 -29.48 -33.91 44.11
N LYS A 130 -29.91 -33.95 45.37
CA LYS A 130 -29.41 -33.06 46.46
C LYS A 130 -27.97 -33.29 46.93
N GLN A 131 -27.23 -34.28 46.40
CA GLN A 131 -25.98 -34.74 47.05
C GLN A 131 -24.82 -35.09 46.10
N LEU A 132 -24.63 -34.31 45.02
CA LEU A 132 -23.52 -34.49 44.08
C LEU A 132 -22.40 -33.43 44.19
N LEU A 133 -22.61 -32.37 44.97
CA LEU A 133 -21.63 -31.30 45.20
C LEU A 133 -20.24 -31.78 45.68
N PRO A 134 -20.10 -32.78 46.58
CA PRO A 134 -18.79 -33.19 47.09
C PRO A 134 -17.90 -33.95 46.09
N ILE A 135 -18.49 -34.49 45.00
CA ILE A 135 -17.82 -35.39 44.05
C ILE A 135 -17.48 -34.70 42.72
N LEU A 136 -17.84 -33.43 42.57
CA LEU A 136 -17.65 -32.68 41.33
C LEU A 136 -16.35 -31.87 41.39
N PRO A 137 -15.28 -32.27 40.67
CA PRO A 137 -14.07 -31.47 40.61
C PRO A 137 -14.33 -30.20 39.77
N LEU A 138 -14.58 -29.07 40.43
CA LEU A 138 -14.86 -27.77 39.80
C LEU A 138 -13.61 -27.08 39.18
N SER A 139 -12.66 -27.86 38.67
CA SER A 139 -11.46 -27.34 37.99
C SER A 139 -11.68 -27.31 36.48
N LEU A 140 -12.31 -26.25 35.97
CA LEU A 140 -12.30 -25.91 34.56
C LEU A 140 -11.27 -24.80 34.34
N LYS A 141 -10.03 -25.20 34.05
CA LYS A 141 -8.98 -24.27 33.63
C LYS A 141 -9.22 -23.96 32.14
N PRO A 142 -9.37 -22.69 31.72
CA PRO A 142 -9.47 -22.38 30.30
C PRO A 142 -8.14 -22.69 29.63
N GLU A 143 -8.17 -23.58 28.64
CA GLU A 143 -7.02 -23.89 27.81
C GLU A 143 -6.66 -22.65 27.00
N THR A 144 -5.50 -22.09 27.29
CA THR A 144 -4.89 -20.98 26.55
C THR A 144 -4.64 -21.41 25.11
N ALA A 145 -5.46 -20.93 24.17
CA ALA A 145 -5.19 -21.06 22.75
C ALA A 145 -4.05 -20.10 22.35
N ARG A 146 -3.02 -20.67 21.71
CA ARG A 146 -1.97 -19.94 20.98
C ARG A 146 -2.51 -19.37 19.68
#